data_AF-A0A3C0CXJ6-F1
#
_entry.id   AF-A0A3C0CXJ6-F1
#
_cell.length_a   1.000
_cell.length_b   1.000
_cell.length_c   1.000
_cell.angle_alpha   90.00
_cell.angle_beta   90.00
_cell.angle_gamma   90.00
#
_symmetry.space_group_name_H-M   'P 1'
#
loop_
_entity.id
_entity.type
_entity.pdbx_description
1 polymer ?
#
loop_
_entity_poly.entity_id
_entity_poly.type
_entity_poly.pdbx_seq_one_letter_code
_entity_poly.pdbx_strand_id
1 'polypeptide(L)' 'MPKIHIYDTTLRDGTQGEGISLSVEDKLKIARRLDEFGI' A
#
# COMPACT_ATOMS: atom_id res chain seq x y z
N MET A 1 18.27 -19.89 4.86
CA MET A 1 16.84 -19.70 4.56
C MET A 1 16.73 -18.92 3.26
N PRO A 2 15.78 -19.25 2.36
CA PRO A 2 15.58 -18.46 1.14
C PRO A 2 15.10 -17.05 1.50
N LYS A 3 15.49 -16.05 0.68
CA LYS A 3 15.03 -14.68 0.81
C LYS A 3 13.56 -14.60 0.38
N ILE A 4 12.69 -14.11 1.27
CA ILE A 4 11.28 -13.87 0.97
C ILE A 4 11.12 -12.39 0.60
N HIS A 5 10.33 -12.12 -0.42
CA HIS A 5 9.98 -10.78 -0.87
C HIS A 5 8.49 -10.56 -0.63
N ILE A 6 8.13 -9.39 -0.10
CA ILE A 6 6.75 -8.97 0.09
C ILE A 6 6.45 -7.92 -0.99
N TYR A 7 5.31 -8.07 -1.67
CA TYR A 7 4.80 -7.08 -2.60
C TYR A 7 3.48 -6.56 -2.04
N ASP A 8 3.47 -5.31 -1.58
CA ASP A 8 2.24 -4.66 -1.13
C ASP A 8 1.41 -4.21 -2.34
N THR A 9 0.13 -4.58 -2.32
CA THR A 9 -0.86 -4.19 -3.34
C THR A 9 -1.96 -3.30 -2.76
N THR A 10 -1.75 -2.72 -1.57
CA THR A 10 -2.75 -1.95 -0.82
C THR A 10 -3.29 -0.78 -1.65
N LEU A 11 -2.41 -0.01 -2.30
CA LEU A 11 -2.78 1.17 -3.11
C LEU A 11 -3.23 0.85 -4.55
N ARG A 12 -3.24 -0.44 -4.91
CA ARG A 12 -3.72 -0.94 -6.21
C ARG A 12 -4.97 -1.76 -5.98
N ASP A 13 -4.79 -3.04 -5.65
CA ASP A 13 -5.85 -4.03 -5.51
C ASP A 13 -6.71 -3.72 -4.28
N GLY A 14 -6.08 -3.29 -3.18
CA GLY A 14 -6.77 -2.89 -1.95
C GLY A 14 -7.70 -1.69 -2.10
N THR A 15 -7.61 -0.95 -3.22
CA THR A 15 -8.49 0.19 -3.52
C THR A 15 -9.56 -0.09 -4.57
N GLN A 16 -9.69 -1.33 -5.06
CA GLN A 16 -10.66 -1.68 -6.11
C GLN A 16 -12.09 -1.90 -5.57
N GLY A 17 -12.29 -1.85 -4.25
CA GLY A 17 -13.61 -2.02 -3.64
C GLY A 17 -14.55 -0.84 -3.90
N GLU A 18 -15.83 -1.11 -4.12
CA GLU A 18 -16.84 -0.07 -4.24
C GLU A 18 -16.87 0.82 -2.99
N GLY A 19 -16.97 2.13 -3.21
CA GLY A 19 -16.93 3.12 -2.13
C GLY A 19 -15.54 3.46 -1.59
N ILE A 20 -14.48 2.80 -2.08
CA ILE A 20 -13.10 3.18 -1.75
C ILE A 20 -12.63 4.27 -2.72
N SER A 21 -12.41 5.47 -2.19
CA SER A 21 -11.80 6.57 -2.92
C SER A 21 -10.77 7.26 -2.04
N LEU A 22 -9.51 7.17 -2.43
CA LEU A 22 -8.39 7.81 -1.73
C LEU A 22 -7.92 9.02 -2.53
N SER A 23 -7.77 10.15 -1.86
CA SER A 23 -7.09 11.30 -2.45
C SER A 23 -5.61 10.96 -2.72
N VAL A 24 -4.95 11.75 -3.57
CA VAL A 24 -3.50 11.60 -3.80
C VAL A 24 -2.71 11.76 -2.49
N GLU A 25 -3.12 12.69 -1.65
CA GLU A 25 -2.53 12.94 -0.33
C GLU A 25 -2.62 11.70 0.58
N ASP A 26 -3.76 11.02 0.59
CA ASP A 26 -3.95 9.79 1.38
C ASP A 26 -3.04 8.67 0.88
N LYS A 27 -2.94 8.50 -0.44
CA LYS A 27 -2.05 7.52 -1.06
C LYS A 27 -0.59 7.76 -0.66
N LEU A 28 -0.13 9.02 -0.68
CA LEU A 28 1.23 9.38 -0.27
C LEU A 28 1.47 9.11 1.22
N LYS A 29 0.50 9.39 2.09
CA LYS A 29 0.60 9.09 3.53
C LYS A 29 0.67 7.59 3.80
N ILE A 30 -0.12 6.78 3.08
CA ILE A 30 -0.09 5.32 3.20
C ILE A 30 1.25 4.77 2.69
N ALA A 31 1.73 5.23 1.53
CA ALA A 31 3.02 4.80 0.98
C ALA A 31 4.19 5.06 1.94
N ARG A 32 4.24 6.25 2.57
CA ARG A 32 5.26 6.57 3.59
C ARG A 32 5.18 5.63 4.80
N ARG A 33 3.97 5.28 5.26
CA ARG A 33 3.80 4.35 6.37
C ARG A 33 4.22 2.91 6.04
N LEU A 34 3.99 2.48 4.80
CA LEU A 34 4.44 1.16 4.32
C LEU A 34 5.98 1.11 4.29
N ASP A 35 6.62 2.18 3.81
CA ASP A 35 8.09 2.33 3.82
C ASP A 35 8.64 2.34 5.26
N GLU A 36 8.03 3.11 6.18
CA GLU A 36 8.39 3.10 7.60
C GLU A 36 8.20 1.72 8.26
N PHE A 37 7.24 0.92 7.79
CA PHE A 37 7.01 -0.45 8.25
C PHE A 37 8.01 -1.47 7.66
N GLY A 38 8.75 -1.10 6.61
CA GLY A 38 9.76 -1.93 5.96
C GLY A 38 9.25 -2.80 4.81
N ILE A 39 8.17 -2.37 4.16
CA ILE A 39 7.67 -2.94 2.90
C ILE A 39 8.46 -2.41 1.71
#